data_AF-A0A1A2KNA3-F1
#
_entry.id   AF-A0A1A2KNA3-F1
#
_cell.length_a   1.000
_cell.length_b   1.000
_cell.length_c   1.000
_cell.angle_alpha   90.00
_cell.angle_beta   90.00
_cell.angle_gamma   90.00
#
_symmetry.space_group_name_H-M   'P 1'
#
loop_
_entity.id
_entity.type
_entity.pdbx_description
1 polymer ?
#
loop_
_entity_poly.entity_id
_entity_poly.type
_entity_poly.pdbx_seq_one_letter_code
_entity_poly.pdbx_strand_id
1 'polypeptide(L)'
;MIPPGPQGRLVNLDLPPLPSPPPPQPAQVEANVAGWGGSVPLLRRFAQHVPAAPPEWQPVLTALAAWRAGVVRLRVSALAQARDLLAARPDATGHVGAALALPPDTVGPTLAGLTTDPFWWPGAAGHDGRPRGHPQPRIDAVGGFVGFGGPFLVPPEHVVGTERPDRFVVRAGRRQWLLLLDVCGAVFVPSQSGWAVEREQDVVRADGSYLLGVDVPGLRIWP
;
A
#
# COMPACT_ATOMS: atom_id res chain seq x y z
N MET A 1 -35.26 17.06 14.64
CA MET A 1 -34.33 16.96 15.80
C MET A 1 -33.58 15.66 15.62
N ILE A 2 -32.32 15.72 15.19
CA ILE A 2 -31.50 14.53 14.88
C ILE A 2 -30.46 14.41 16.01
N PRO A 3 -30.31 13.25 16.65
CA PRO A 3 -29.39 13.09 17.77
C PRO A 3 -27.93 13.12 17.28
N PRO A 4 -26.97 13.55 18.11
CA PRO A 4 -25.56 13.53 17.75
C PRO A 4 -24.99 12.12 17.98
N GLY A 5 -24.39 11.53 16.95
CA GLY A 5 -23.63 10.27 17.03
C GLY A 5 -22.14 10.50 16.72
N PRO A 6 -21.20 9.81 17.38
CA PRO A 6 -19.79 10.20 17.42
C PRO A 6 -19.01 9.68 16.19
N GLN A 7 -18.30 10.60 15.52
CA GLN A 7 -17.11 10.37 14.69
C GLN A 7 -17.18 9.40 13.49
N GLY A 8 -18.22 9.53 12.67
CA GLY A 8 -18.20 9.09 11.26
C GLY A 8 -18.68 10.24 10.38
N ARG A 9 -17.80 10.84 9.58
CA ARG A 9 -18.19 11.93 8.68
C ARG A 9 -19.07 11.33 7.58
N LEU A 10 -20.37 11.63 7.63
CA LEU A 10 -21.32 11.33 6.57
C LEU A 10 -20.77 11.89 5.25
N VAL A 11 -20.44 11.02 4.30
CA VAL A 11 -20.22 11.41 2.92
C VAL A 11 -21.62 11.74 2.40
N ASN A 12 -21.86 13.01 2.09
CA ASN A 12 -23.15 13.44 1.60
C ASN A 12 -23.34 12.89 0.18
N LEU A 13 -23.97 11.71 0.07
CA LEU A 13 -24.22 10.99 -1.20
C LEU A 13 -25.17 11.76 -2.13
N ASP A 14 -25.83 12.82 -1.62
CA ASP A 14 -26.71 13.70 -2.38
C ASP A 14 -25.97 14.87 -3.08
N LEU A 15 -24.65 14.97 -2.95
CA LEU A 15 -23.88 15.95 -3.71
C LEU A 15 -23.69 15.45 -5.15
N PRO A 16 -23.86 16.32 -6.17
CA PRO A 16 -23.49 15.98 -7.53
C PRO A 16 -22.03 15.52 -7.57
N PRO A 17 -21.67 14.52 -8.41
CA PRO A 17 -20.31 14.04 -8.50
C PRO A 17 -19.40 15.23 -8.79
N LEU A 18 -18.38 15.40 -7.95
CA LEU A 18 -17.36 16.40 -8.22
C LEU A 18 -16.73 16.10 -9.58
N PRO A 19 -16.40 17.12 -10.38
CA PRO A 19 -15.63 16.90 -11.60
C PRO A 19 -14.36 16.12 -11.23
N SER A 20 -14.04 15.10 -12.03
CA SER A 20 -12.79 14.38 -11.88
C SER A 20 -11.64 15.39 -11.89
N PRO A 21 -10.74 15.38 -10.89
CA PRO A 21 -9.66 16.35 -10.90
C PRO A 21 -8.77 16.09 -12.14
N PRO A 22 -8.02 17.10 -12.62
CA PRO A 22 -7.11 16.89 -13.73
C PRO A 22 -6.03 15.87 -13.35
N PRO A 23 -5.53 15.03 -14.27
CA PRO A 23 -4.48 14.07 -13.96
C PRO A 23 -3.27 14.76 -13.30
N PRO A 24 -2.68 14.17 -12.25
CA PRO A 24 -1.60 14.81 -11.52
C PRO A 24 -0.38 14.99 -12.44
N GLN A 25 0.24 16.17 -12.38
CA GLN A 25 1.49 16.39 -13.09
C GLN A 25 2.59 15.46 -12.55
N PRO A 26 3.57 15.01 -13.38
CA PRO A 26 4.64 14.12 -12.94
C PRO A 26 5.37 14.60 -11.67
N ALA A 27 5.65 15.90 -11.57
CA ALA A 27 6.28 16.49 -10.38
C ALA A 27 5.45 16.33 -9.10
N GLN A 28 4.12 16.39 -9.21
CA GLN A 28 3.22 16.16 -8.08
C GLN A 28 3.21 14.69 -7.64
N VAL A 29 3.26 13.76 -8.60
CA VAL A 29 3.37 12.32 -8.30
C VAL A 29 4.67 12.03 -7.56
N GLU A 30 5.80 12.56 -8.03
CA GLU A 30 7.10 12.41 -7.38
C GLU A 30 7.11 13.01 -5.96
N ALA A 31 6.54 14.21 -5.80
CA ALA A 31 6.42 14.85 -4.49
C ALA A 31 5.56 14.02 -3.52
N ASN A 32 4.45 13.46 -3.99
CA ASN A 32 3.58 12.59 -3.19
C ASN A 32 4.31 11.30 -2.78
N VAL A 33 5.01 10.66 -3.72
CA VAL A 33 5.76 9.43 -3.43
C VAL A 33 6.84 9.69 -2.39
N ALA A 34 7.61 10.77 -2.52
CA ALA A 34 8.58 11.17 -1.51
C ALA A 34 7.92 11.46 -0.16
N GLY A 35 6.84 12.25 -0.14
CA GLY A 35 6.10 12.61 1.07
C GLY A 35 5.44 11.43 1.77
N TRP A 36 5.17 10.33 1.05
CA TRP A 36 4.61 9.10 1.59
C TRP A 36 5.67 8.03 1.91
N GLY A 37 6.97 8.39 1.84
CA GLY A 37 8.08 7.52 2.22
C GLY A 37 8.57 6.57 1.11
N GLY A 38 8.10 6.75 -0.12
CA GLY A 38 8.59 6.01 -1.29
C GLY A 38 9.84 6.64 -1.92
N SER A 39 10.50 5.86 -2.78
CA SER A 39 11.72 6.24 -3.49
C SER A 39 11.40 6.80 -4.88
N VAL A 40 11.64 8.10 -5.09
CA VAL A 40 11.48 8.75 -6.41
C VAL A 40 12.34 8.08 -7.51
N PRO A 41 13.61 7.69 -7.27
CA PRO A 41 14.37 6.93 -8.25
C PRO A 41 13.71 5.59 -8.65
N LEU A 42 13.16 4.84 -7.68
CA LEU A 42 12.43 3.61 -7.99
C LEU A 42 11.12 3.87 -8.72
N LEU A 43 10.38 4.92 -8.33
CA LEU A 43 9.18 5.35 -9.04
C LEU A 43 9.50 5.59 -10.52
N ARG A 44 10.52 6.40 -10.82
CA ARG A 44 10.91 6.68 -12.21
C ARG A 44 11.23 5.40 -12.97
N ARG A 45 11.95 4.47 -12.35
CA ARG A 45 12.28 3.17 -12.95
C ARG A 45 11.02 2.36 -13.29
N PHE A 46 10.09 2.22 -12.36
CA PHE A 46 8.89 1.39 -12.58
C PHE A 46 7.83 2.10 -13.44
N ALA A 47 7.78 3.43 -13.37
CA ALA A 47 6.83 4.25 -14.13
C ALA A 47 7.29 4.55 -15.57
N GLN A 48 8.53 4.21 -15.96
CA GLN A 48 9.07 4.53 -17.29
C GLN A 48 8.23 3.98 -18.46
N HIS A 49 7.45 2.91 -18.21
CA HIS A 49 6.59 2.26 -19.21
C HIS A 49 5.15 2.81 -19.23
N VAL A 50 4.78 3.65 -18.27
CA VAL A 50 3.42 4.19 -18.14
C VAL A 50 3.01 5.04 -19.34
N PRO A 51 3.86 5.94 -19.89
CA PRO A 51 3.45 6.78 -21.03
C PRO A 51 3.14 6.00 -22.31
N ALA A 52 3.62 4.76 -22.44
CA ALA A 52 3.35 3.89 -23.59
C ALA A 52 2.01 3.14 -23.46
N ALA A 53 1.34 3.21 -22.30
CA ALA A 53 0.04 2.60 -22.09
C ALA A 53 -1.10 3.54 -22.52
N PRO A 54 -2.26 3.00 -22.92
CA PRO A 54 -3.52 3.74 -23.04
C PRO A 54 -3.77 4.69 -21.85
N PRO A 55 -4.19 5.95 -22.08
CA PRO A 55 -4.36 6.96 -21.04
C PRO A 55 -5.20 6.50 -19.84
N GLU A 56 -6.23 5.69 -20.10
CA GLU A 56 -7.12 5.15 -19.07
C GLU A 56 -6.46 4.12 -18.14
N TRP A 57 -5.33 3.52 -18.52
CA TRP A 57 -4.58 2.57 -17.68
C TRP A 57 -3.49 3.25 -16.85
N GLN A 58 -3.04 4.43 -17.28
CA GLN A 58 -1.91 5.13 -16.68
C GLN A 58 -2.06 5.39 -15.18
N PRO A 59 -3.26 5.74 -14.63
CA PRO A 59 -3.43 5.90 -13.19
C PRO A 59 -3.14 4.62 -12.40
N VAL A 60 -3.66 3.48 -12.87
CA VAL A 60 -3.46 2.16 -12.23
C VAL A 60 -1.98 1.77 -12.26
N LEU A 61 -1.34 1.94 -13.42
CA LEU A 61 0.08 1.61 -13.59
C LEU A 61 0.99 2.54 -12.77
N THR A 62 0.61 3.81 -12.63
CA THR A 62 1.31 4.77 -11.76
C THR A 62 1.17 4.39 -10.29
N ALA A 63 -0.02 3.97 -9.86
CA ALA A 63 -0.24 3.49 -8.50
C ALA A 63 0.57 2.22 -8.19
N LEU A 64 0.65 1.28 -9.14
CA LEU A 64 1.51 0.09 -9.03
C LEU A 64 2.99 0.47 -8.94
N ALA A 65 3.46 1.37 -9.80
CA ALA A 65 4.84 1.84 -9.78
C ALA A 65 5.19 2.57 -8.46
N ALA A 66 4.27 3.37 -7.94
CA ALA A 66 4.41 4.05 -6.65
C ALA A 66 4.43 3.06 -5.47
N TRP A 67 3.57 2.05 -5.48
CA TRP A 67 3.63 0.96 -4.51
C TRP A 67 4.96 0.20 -4.58
N ARG A 68 5.42 -0.17 -5.79
CA ARG A 68 6.73 -0.80 -6.02
C ARG A 68 7.90 0.07 -5.60
N ALA A 69 7.73 1.39 -5.64
CA ALA A 69 8.67 2.36 -5.12
C ALA A 69 8.66 2.50 -3.60
N GLY A 70 7.85 1.72 -2.87
CA GLY A 70 7.85 1.68 -1.41
C GLY A 70 6.70 2.42 -0.74
N VAL A 71 5.74 2.96 -1.50
CA VAL A 71 4.53 3.56 -0.92
C VAL A 71 3.57 2.45 -0.46
N VAL A 72 3.86 1.85 0.70
CA VAL A 72 3.13 0.70 1.26
C VAL A 72 1.62 0.92 1.35
N ARG A 73 1.20 2.16 1.64
CA ARG A 73 -0.23 2.51 1.77
C ARG A 73 -1.04 2.34 0.49
N LEU A 74 -0.38 2.30 -0.68
CA LEU A 74 -1.05 2.10 -1.98
C LEU A 74 -1.27 0.63 -2.33
N ARG A 75 -0.65 -0.31 -1.62
CA ARG A 75 -0.69 -1.74 -1.96
C ARG A 75 -2.11 -2.23 -2.25
N VAL A 76 -3.03 -2.03 -1.30
CA VAL A 76 -4.39 -2.56 -1.36
C VAL A 76 -5.14 -2.03 -2.58
N SER A 77 -5.15 -0.70 -2.77
CA SER A 77 -5.85 -0.07 -3.89
C SER A 77 -5.18 -0.36 -5.23
N ALA A 78 -3.84 -0.33 -5.30
CA ALA A 78 -3.11 -0.56 -6.54
C ALA A 78 -3.28 -2.00 -7.04
N LEU A 79 -3.21 -2.99 -6.14
CA LEU A 79 -3.44 -4.40 -6.49
C LEU A 79 -4.90 -4.66 -6.91
N ALA A 80 -5.88 -4.04 -6.24
CA ALA A 80 -7.29 -4.16 -6.61
C ALA A 80 -7.55 -3.59 -8.00
N GLN A 81 -7.12 -2.35 -8.25
CA GLN A 81 -7.29 -1.70 -9.55
C GLN A 81 -6.56 -2.45 -10.66
N ALA A 82 -5.39 -3.04 -10.39
CA ALA A 82 -4.68 -3.88 -11.35
C ALA A 82 -5.47 -5.14 -11.71
N ARG A 83 -6.08 -5.80 -10.72
CA ARG A 83 -6.93 -6.98 -10.95
C ARG A 83 -8.19 -6.62 -11.75
N ASP A 84 -8.85 -5.52 -11.41
CA ASP A 84 -10.04 -5.04 -12.12
C ASP A 84 -9.69 -4.68 -13.57
N LEU A 85 -8.55 -4.00 -13.78
CA LEU A 85 -8.02 -3.72 -15.11
C LEU A 85 -7.78 -5.00 -15.91
N LEU A 86 -7.12 -6.01 -15.35
CA LEU A 86 -6.85 -7.26 -16.06
C LEU A 86 -8.11 -8.09 -16.32
N ALA A 87 -9.11 -8.02 -15.44
CA ALA A 87 -10.40 -8.65 -15.64
C ALA A 87 -11.17 -8.02 -16.81
N ALA A 88 -11.12 -6.69 -16.93
CA ALA A 88 -11.77 -5.96 -18.03
C ALA A 88 -10.94 -6.01 -19.33
N ARG A 89 -9.62 -5.99 -19.23
CA ARG A 89 -8.64 -5.81 -20.31
C ARG A 89 -7.45 -6.76 -20.15
N PRO A 90 -7.59 -8.03 -20.56
CA PRO A 90 -6.49 -9.01 -20.51
C PRO A 90 -5.24 -8.58 -21.30
N ASP A 91 -5.40 -7.74 -22.32
CA ASP A 91 -4.34 -7.14 -23.12
C ASP A 91 -3.42 -6.20 -22.31
N ALA A 92 -3.86 -5.72 -21.14
CA ALA A 92 -3.05 -4.88 -20.26
C ALA A 92 -1.96 -5.66 -19.48
N THR A 93 -1.94 -7.00 -19.55
CA THR A 93 -1.00 -7.86 -18.80
C THR A 93 0.46 -7.44 -18.97
N GLY A 94 0.89 -7.10 -20.19
CA GLY A 94 2.25 -6.67 -20.45
C GLY A 94 2.62 -5.35 -19.75
N HIS A 95 1.69 -4.40 -19.68
CA HIS A 95 1.90 -3.11 -19.00
C HIS A 95 1.92 -3.27 -17.48
N VAL A 96 1.01 -4.09 -16.92
CA VAL A 96 1.02 -4.42 -15.50
C VAL A 96 2.31 -5.15 -15.12
N GLY A 97 2.75 -6.11 -15.93
CA GLY A 97 4.04 -6.79 -15.75
C GLY A 97 5.21 -5.82 -15.76
N ALA A 98 5.25 -4.88 -16.71
CA ALA A 98 6.29 -3.86 -16.78
C ALA A 98 6.33 -2.96 -15.53
N ALA A 99 5.18 -2.51 -15.03
CA ALA A 99 5.10 -1.68 -13.81
C ALA A 99 5.53 -2.44 -12.54
N LEU A 100 5.31 -3.77 -12.51
CA LEU A 100 5.74 -4.64 -11.42
C LEU A 100 7.18 -5.15 -11.56
N ALA A 101 7.78 -4.96 -12.74
CA ALA A 101 9.02 -5.61 -13.18
C ALA A 101 8.94 -7.15 -13.15
N LEU A 102 7.85 -7.69 -13.72
CA LEU A 102 7.53 -9.11 -13.77
C LEU A 102 7.31 -9.59 -15.21
N PRO A 103 7.69 -10.85 -15.53
CA PRO A 103 7.25 -11.52 -16.75
C PRO A 103 5.71 -11.59 -16.84
N PRO A 104 5.10 -11.38 -18.02
CA PRO A 104 3.63 -11.37 -18.18
C PRO A 104 2.90 -12.61 -17.64
N ASP A 105 3.49 -13.80 -17.82
CA ASP A 105 2.97 -15.08 -17.34
C ASP A 105 2.93 -15.21 -15.82
N THR A 106 3.75 -14.42 -15.11
CA THR A 106 3.78 -14.41 -13.64
C THR A 106 2.86 -13.38 -13.01
N VAL A 107 2.30 -12.44 -13.78
CA VAL A 107 1.49 -11.31 -13.25
C VAL A 107 0.27 -11.81 -12.48
N GLY A 108 -0.55 -12.67 -13.10
CA GLY A 108 -1.76 -13.21 -12.48
C GLY A 108 -1.48 -13.96 -11.16
N PRO A 109 -0.59 -14.97 -11.16
CA PRO A 109 -0.15 -15.64 -9.93
C PRO A 109 0.38 -14.67 -8.87
N THR A 110 1.09 -13.62 -9.29
CA THR A 110 1.64 -12.62 -8.38
C THR A 110 0.58 -11.80 -7.69
N LEU A 111 -0.39 -11.27 -8.44
CA LEU A 111 -1.50 -10.53 -7.85
C LEU A 111 -2.34 -11.41 -6.91
N ALA A 112 -2.49 -12.70 -7.22
CA ALA A 112 -3.17 -13.66 -6.36
C ALA A 112 -2.39 -13.90 -5.06
N GLY A 113 -1.09 -14.22 -5.14
CA GLY A 113 -0.24 -14.44 -3.96
C GLY A 113 -0.16 -13.20 -3.05
N LEU A 114 -0.01 -12.02 -3.66
CA LEU A 114 -0.03 -10.74 -2.97
C LEU A 114 -1.37 -10.36 -2.37
N THR A 115 -2.47 -11.04 -2.69
CA THR A 115 -3.74 -10.83 -1.97
C THR A 115 -3.70 -11.50 -0.59
N THR A 116 -3.08 -12.68 -0.51
CA THR A 116 -3.04 -13.49 0.72
C THR A 116 -1.83 -13.23 1.60
N ASP A 117 -0.72 -12.80 0.99
CA ASP A 117 0.56 -12.65 1.68
C ASP A 117 1.27 -11.34 1.22
N PRO A 118 1.46 -10.35 2.12
CA PRO A 118 2.15 -9.09 1.81
C PRO A 118 3.62 -9.23 1.43
N PHE A 119 4.21 -10.39 1.66
CA PHE A 119 5.60 -10.67 1.36
C PHE A 119 5.80 -11.58 0.16
N TRP A 120 4.71 -12.01 -0.47
CA TRP A 120 4.76 -12.91 -1.63
C TRP A 120 5.48 -12.26 -2.82
N TRP A 121 6.39 -12.99 -3.46
CA TRP A 121 7.02 -12.59 -4.72
C TRP A 121 7.35 -13.83 -5.57
N PRO A 122 7.31 -13.77 -6.91
CA PRO A 122 7.60 -14.95 -7.74
C PRO A 122 9.09 -15.31 -7.70
N GLY A 123 9.40 -16.60 -7.80
CA GLY A 123 10.79 -17.13 -7.85
C GLY A 123 11.50 -17.23 -6.50
N ALA A 124 10.79 -16.92 -5.42
CA ALA A 124 11.31 -17.01 -4.08
C ALA A 124 11.24 -18.45 -3.52
N ALA A 125 12.35 -19.00 -3.00
CA ALA A 125 12.50 -20.43 -2.66
C ALA A 125 11.93 -20.81 -1.28
N GLY A 126 11.32 -21.99 -1.09
CA GLY A 126 10.80 -22.43 0.22
C GLY A 126 11.88 -22.87 1.22
N HIS A 127 11.67 -22.64 2.52
CA HIS A 127 12.63 -22.97 3.59
C HIS A 127 12.47 -24.39 4.19
N ASP A 128 11.47 -25.16 3.75
CA ASP A 128 11.02 -26.41 4.40
C ASP A 128 10.34 -27.43 3.43
N GLY A 129 10.60 -27.34 2.12
CA GLY A 129 9.98 -28.23 1.13
C GLY A 129 8.51 -27.91 0.80
N ARG A 130 7.95 -26.83 1.36
CA ARG A 130 6.65 -26.28 0.93
C ARG A 130 6.87 -25.19 -0.13
N PRO A 131 6.10 -25.18 -1.23
CA PRO A 131 6.15 -24.08 -2.19
C PRO A 131 5.61 -22.81 -1.53
N ARG A 132 6.51 -21.94 -1.06
CA ARG A 132 6.21 -20.57 -0.62
C ARG A 132 7.24 -19.62 -1.24
N GLY A 133 6.78 -18.45 -1.64
CA GLY A 133 7.60 -17.38 -2.18
C GLY A 133 8.43 -16.65 -1.12
N HIS A 134 9.42 -17.29 -0.47
CA HIS A 134 10.36 -16.58 0.41
C HIS A 134 11.81 -17.09 0.42
N PRO A 135 12.81 -16.48 -0.26
CA PRO A 135 14.21 -16.84 -0.06
C PRO A 135 14.79 -15.91 1.03
N GLN A 136 15.02 -16.42 2.24
CA GLN A 136 15.67 -15.72 3.37
C GLN A 136 14.80 -14.73 4.19
N PRO A 137 15.11 -14.60 5.50
CA PRO A 137 14.60 -13.49 6.31
C PRO A 137 14.99 -12.17 5.64
N ARG A 138 14.00 -11.32 5.37
CA ARG A 138 14.27 -9.96 4.91
C ARG A 138 14.81 -9.14 6.07
N ILE A 139 16.05 -8.71 5.95
CA ILE A 139 16.68 -7.80 6.91
C ILE A 139 16.62 -6.40 6.29
N ASP A 140 15.65 -5.60 6.74
CA ASP A 140 15.58 -4.19 6.41
C ASP A 140 15.94 -3.33 7.62
N ALA A 141 16.62 -2.21 7.38
CA ALA A 141 16.73 -1.12 8.33
C ALA A 141 15.57 -0.15 8.12
N VAL A 142 14.64 -0.10 9.08
CA VAL A 142 13.44 0.76 9.01
C VAL A 142 13.41 1.74 10.17
N GLY A 143 13.06 3.00 9.86
CA GLY A 143 12.92 4.07 10.86
C GLY A 143 14.05 5.10 10.77
N GLY A 144 14.41 5.67 11.90
CA GLY A 144 15.39 6.73 12.02
C GLY A 144 14.89 7.89 12.87
N PHE A 145 15.75 8.88 13.08
CA PHE A 145 15.44 10.01 13.92
C PHE A 145 14.90 11.20 13.12
N VAL A 146 14.04 12.00 13.77
CA VAL A 146 13.63 13.31 13.27
C VAL A 146 14.88 14.17 13.06
N GLY A 147 14.94 14.87 11.93
CA GLY A 147 16.16 15.57 11.48
C GLY A 147 17.02 14.76 10.50
N PHE A 148 16.86 13.43 10.48
CA PHE A 148 17.48 12.51 9.49
C PHE A 148 16.43 11.81 8.62
N GLY A 149 15.22 12.38 8.54
CA GLY A 149 14.11 11.85 7.74
C GLY A 149 13.30 10.73 8.40
N GLY A 150 13.59 10.37 9.65
CA GLY A 150 12.85 9.32 10.36
C GLY A 150 11.76 9.84 11.32
N PRO A 151 10.88 8.95 11.81
CA PRO A 151 9.73 9.32 12.63
C PRO A 151 10.05 9.59 14.10
N PHE A 152 11.23 9.18 14.59
CA PHE A 152 11.49 9.07 16.02
C PHE A 152 12.22 10.29 16.60
N LEU A 153 11.68 10.88 17.68
CA LEU A 153 12.39 11.91 18.45
C LEU A 153 13.36 11.31 19.48
N VAL A 154 13.08 10.07 19.90
CA VAL A 154 13.85 9.29 20.85
C VAL A 154 13.93 7.85 20.35
N PRO A 155 14.93 7.04 20.74
CA PRO A 155 15.03 5.66 20.29
C PRO A 155 13.76 4.86 20.59
N PRO A 156 13.36 3.92 19.71
CA PRO A 156 12.31 2.95 20.03
C PRO A 156 12.68 2.13 21.27
N GLU A 157 11.75 2.03 22.21
CA GLU A 157 11.92 1.30 23.47
C GLU A 157 11.26 -0.08 23.41
N HIS A 158 10.16 -0.20 22.66
CA HIS A 158 9.39 -1.43 22.53
C HIS A 158 8.90 -1.61 21.10
N VAL A 159 8.97 -2.85 20.63
CA VAL A 159 8.41 -3.31 19.36
C VAL A 159 7.62 -4.57 19.64
N VAL A 160 6.33 -4.56 19.30
CA VAL A 160 5.41 -5.68 19.54
C VAL A 160 4.75 -6.05 18.23
N GLY A 161 4.78 -7.33 17.87
CA GLY A 161 4.06 -7.84 16.69
C GLY A 161 2.55 -7.83 16.91
N THR A 162 1.78 -7.72 15.83
CA THR A 162 0.32 -7.88 15.86
C THR A 162 -0.08 -9.29 15.43
N GLU A 163 -1.38 -9.58 15.36
CA GLU A 163 -1.87 -10.84 14.75
C GLU A 163 -1.47 -10.96 13.27
N ARG A 164 -1.15 -9.84 12.61
CA ARG A 164 -0.69 -9.81 11.22
C ARG A 164 0.84 -9.76 11.14
N PRO A 165 1.46 -10.55 10.24
CA PRO A 165 2.91 -10.60 10.09
C PRO A 165 3.51 -9.33 9.45
N ASP A 166 2.69 -8.49 8.81
CA ASP A 166 3.10 -7.23 8.18
C ASP A 166 3.13 -6.03 9.12
N ARG A 167 2.91 -6.24 10.43
CA ARG A 167 2.54 -5.15 11.33
C ARG A 167 3.15 -5.25 12.70
N PHE A 168 3.70 -4.13 13.16
CA PHE A 168 4.29 -4.00 14.48
C PHE A 168 3.89 -2.67 15.11
N VAL A 169 3.54 -2.71 16.39
CA VAL A 169 3.38 -1.50 17.21
C VAL A 169 4.74 -1.14 17.80
N VAL A 170 5.18 0.10 17.56
CA VAL A 170 6.47 0.62 18.00
C VAL A 170 6.25 1.80 18.94
N ARG A 171 6.81 1.71 20.15
CA ARG A 171 6.79 2.79 21.14
C ARG A 171 8.15 3.48 21.18
N ALA A 172 8.14 4.80 21.07
CA ALA A 172 9.30 5.66 21.22
C ALA A 172 8.92 6.83 22.15
N GLY A 173 9.36 6.76 23.41
CA GLY A 173 8.93 7.68 24.46
C GLY A 173 7.41 7.69 24.64
N ARG A 174 6.79 8.87 24.60
CA ARG A 174 5.34 9.05 24.74
C ARG A 174 4.54 8.81 23.45
N ARG A 175 5.20 8.47 22.34
CA ARG A 175 4.54 8.27 21.04
C ARG A 175 4.51 6.79 20.69
N GLN A 176 3.40 6.39 20.10
CA GLN A 176 3.21 5.08 19.51
C GLN A 176 3.06 5.24 18.00
N TRP A 177 3.57 4.25 17.28
CA TRP A 177 3.55 4.16 15.83
C TRP A 177 3.13 2.75 15.44
N LEU A 178 2.49 2.61 14.29
CA LEU A 178 2.44 1.34 13.60
C LEU A 178 3.43 1.34 12.46
N LEU A 179 4.27 0.33 12.47
CA LEU A 179 5.07 -0.08 11.35
C LEU A 179 4.24 -1.01 10.47
N LEU A 180 3.98 -0.57 9.24
CA LEU A 180 3.44 -1.39 8.16
C LEU A 180 4.62 -1.86 7.30
N LEU A 181 4.68 -3.16 7.02
CA LEU A 181 5.67 -3.79 6.16
C LEU A 181 5.01 -4.37 4.90
N ASP A 182 5.76 -4.41 3.82
CA ASP A 182 5.33 -5.00 2.56
C ASP A 182 6.57 -5.42 1.77
N VAL A 183 6.42 -6.35 0.82
CA VAL A 183 7.49 -6.76 -0.10
C VAL A 183 8.19 -5.59 -0.80
N CYS A 184 7.52 -4.45 -0.96
CA CYS A 184 8.06 -3.27 -1.61
C CYS A 184 8.62 -2.20 -0.65
N GLY A 185 8.38 -2.29 0.66
CA GLY A 185 8.88 -1.29 1.60
C GLY A 185 8.27 -1.34 2.99
N ALA A 186 8.42 -0.24 3.72
CA ALA A 186 7.93 -0.09 5.09
C ALA A 186 7.50 1.35 5.36
N VAL A 187 6.52 1.55 6.23
CA VAL A 187 6.10 2.90 6.64
C VAL A 187 5.67 2.95 8.11
N PHE A 188 6.00 4.03 8.79
CA PHE A 188 5.51 4.35 10.12
C PHE A 188 4.31 5.27 10.05
N VAL A 189 3.23 4.88 10.72
CA VAL A 189 2.01 5.68 10.86
C VAL A 189 1.82 6.04 12.34
N PRO A 190 1.64 7.31 12.71
CA PRO A 190 1.36 7.69 14.09
C PRO A 190 0.13 6.95 14.62
N SER A 191 0.20 6.38 15.83
CA SER A 191 -0.90 5.63 16.46
C SER A 191 -1.98 6.54 17.08
N GLN A 192 -1.71 7.85 17.23
CA GLN A 192 -2.62 8.83 17.84
C GLN A 192 -3.93 9.05 17.05
N SER A 193 -4.04 8.51 15.85
CA SER A 193 -5.19 8.67 14.97
C SER A 193 -6.34 7.68 15.26
N GLY A 194 -6.42 7.08 16.46
CA GLY A 194 -7.49 6.14 16.86
C GLY A 194 -7.53 4.80 16.09
N TRP A 195 -6.74 4.69 15.03
CA TRP A 195 -6.82 3.59 14.07
C TRP A 195 -6.13 2.30 14.57
N ALA A 196 -5.23 2.39 15.57
CA ALA A 196 -4.35 1.30 15.98
C ALA A 196 -4.91 0.37 17.07
N VAL A 197 -6.00 0.75 17.74
CA VAL A 197 -6.48 0.02 18.93
C VAL A 197 -7.96 -0.40 18.80
N GLU A 198 -8.77 0.29 17.99
CA GLU A 198 -10.24 0.13 18.04
C GLU A 198 -10.87 -0.76 16.95
N ARG A 199 -10.14 -1.25 15.93
CA ARG A 199 -10.76 -2.02 14.83
C ARG A 199 -9.97 -3.23 14.31
N GLU A 200 -9.21 -3.90 15.16
CA GLU A 200 -8.70 -5.23 14.79
C GLU A 200 -9.86 -6.25 14.64
N GLN A 201 -11.02 -5.98 15.26
CA GLN A 201 -12.18 -6.88 15.28
C GLN A 201 -13.20 -6.70 14.13
N ASP A 202 -13.14 -5.62 13.34
CA ASP A 202 -14.22 -5.29 12.36
C ASP A 202 -13.86 -5.52 10.87
N VAL A 203 -12.66 -6.05 10.56
CA VAL A 203 -12.12 -6.04 9.18
C VAL A 203 -11.95 -7.45 8.58
N VAL A 204 -12.33 -8.50 9.31
CA VAL A 204 -12.24 -9.90 8.88
C VAL A 204 -13.64 -10.44 8.67
N ARG A 205 -13.97 -10.88 7.45
CA ARG A 205 -15.21 -11.63 7.21
C ARG A 205 -15.11 -12.99 7.90
N ALA A 206 -16.26 -13.55 8.27
CA ALA A 206 -16.36 -14.87 8.92
C ALA A 206 -15.74 -16.03 8.09
N ASP A 207 -15.45 -15.81 6.81
CA ASP A 207 -14.81 -16.76 5.89
C ASP A 207 -13.26 -16.62 5.83
N GLY A 208 -12.66 -15.74 6.64
CA GLY A 208 -11.22 -15.48 6.64
C GLY A 208 -10.75 -14.56 5.49
N SER A 209 -11.67 -14.00 4.69
CA SER A 209 -11.34 -12.98 3.70
C SER A 209 -11.32 -11.58 4.33
N TYR A 210 -10.39 -10.74 3.86
CA TYR A 210 -10.20 -9.39 4.39
C TYR A 210 -11.14 -8.41 3.70
N LEU A 211 -11.75 -7.49 4.45
CA LEU A 211 -12.36 -6.30 3.85
C LEU A 211 -11.25 -5.46 3.22
N LEU A 212 -11.15 -5.55 1.89
CA LEU A 212 -10.51 -4.56 1.05
C LEU A 212 -11.26 -3.23 1.25
N GLY A 213 -10.68 -2.33 2.04
CA GLY A 213 -11.27 -1.02 2.30
C GLY A 213 -11.29 -0.71 3.79
N VAL A 214 -10.21 -0.11 4.29
CA VAL A 214 -10.32 0.77 5.44
C VAL A 214 -9.91 2.14 4.96
N ASP A 215 -10.90 3.02 4.88
CA ASP A 215 -10.77 4.42 4.48
C ASP A 215 -9.81 5.09 5.47
N VAL A 216 -8.62 5.47 5.00
CA VAL A 216 -7.64 6.19 5.82
C VAL A 216 -8.05 7.66 5.80
N PRO A 217 -8.34 8.30 6.95
CA PRO A 217 -8.67 9.71 6.99
C PRO A 217 -7.56 10.55 6.32
N GLY A 218 -7.90 11.23 5.23
CA GLY A 218 -6.99 12.06 4.44
C GLY A 218 -6.33 11.38 3.22
N LEU A 219 -6.58 10.10 2.96
CA LEU A 219 -6.06 9.39 1.80
C LEU A 219 -7.11 9.34 0.68
N ARG A 220 -7.35 10.47 0.00
CA ARG A 220 -8.07 10.45 -1.29
C ARG A 220 -7.08 10.08 -2.39
N ILE A 221 -7.11 8.83 -2.85
CA ILE A 221 -6.23 8.29 -3.89
C ILE A 221 -6.82 8.54 -5.30
N TRP A 222 -7.51 9.67 -5.52
CA TRP A 222 -8.41 9.94 -6.67
C TRP A 222 -9.83 9.36 -6.49
N PRO A 223 -10.89 10.00 -7.05
CA PRO A 223 -12.28 9.56 -6.93
C PRO A 223 -12.54 8.20 -7.59
#